data_AF-A0AB39LBU0-F1
#
_entry.id   AF-A0AB39LBU0-F1
#
_cell.length_a   1.000
_cell.length_b   1.000
_cell.length_c   1.000
_cell.angle_alpha   90.00
_cell.angle_beta   90.00
_cell.angle_gamma   90.00
#
_symmetry.space_group_name_H-M   'P 1'
#
loop_
_entity.id
_entity.type
_entity.pdbx_description
1 polymer ?
#
loop_
_entity_poly.entity_id
_entity_poly.type
_entity_poly.pdbx_seq_one_letter_code
_entity_poly.pdbx_strand_id
1 'polypeptide(L)'
;MVLDRYQDIIKGHAENFKEIFGSKFIYGNYKRNVKDKSRYRSDFPLFNIASDNFYIYQIYVEDLQSNIRNYLINPILEELLKEYGYDIEQYNLSPFQFIFKGNDTRIGVRYTKFLYATEDEKELIKKSIKDFQVDKVINLHFSDDKEFGLNRYCEAVNICDYSIKMFLDEFINENLYQYFFTTLTTVIDEMQELIAFEVIPRLNMSNLAKARLELRENLRVMDFHELSYDLQNKCNNLEKSDLDIICSNIEKGKVQVLLGKTDFAKSYLTSEYLYKAIVDNSNFDYTSVVAGYLKTIEQFLYRLLEYHMDIDGSEKWIKVTKYMAKGKERRPNPKYPNDRNKQQILVKWHNLEYMDTSLGPLINYIDENEDCCEISKDGKTILTDLLNDYRKSVRNGYFHKHNLEDIEEVRRIRNNTLYLLCFLIGSLKDFDITKFGYLDFSFNDFYHAVPRFSINIPFYIQETKNSQPKLMKQVFEQEAERYDLDGLLENNLYFAEVVDPKKKYKYIADVPKNDLVIFNTNNVPYRAEYIRGSIDDGLDIKVEFYKQE
;
A
#
# COMPACT_ATOMS: atom_id res chain seq x y z
N MET A 1 -25.27 22.13 31.12
CA MET A 1 -25.05 23.59 31.03
C MET A 1 -23.61 23.95 30.70
N VAL A 2 -22.60 23.58 31.51
CA VAL A 2 -21.19 23.92 31.21
C VAL A 2 -20.64 23.14 30.01
N LEU A 3 -20.91 21.84 29.93
CA LEU A 3 -20.48 21.00 28.79
C LEU A 3 -21.15 21.45 27.48
N ASP A 4 -22.45 21.75 27.51
CA ASP A 4 -23.18 22.25 26.33
C ASP A 4 -22.55 23.54 25.80
N ARG A 5 -22.16 24.45 26.70
CA ARG A 5 -21.47 25.69 26.34
C ARG A 5 -20.10 25.45 25.70
N TYR A 6 -19.32 24.48 26.20
CA TYR A 6 -18.05 24.10 25.58
C TYR A 6 -18.25 23.51 24.18
N GLN A 7 -19.29 22.71 23.99
CA GLN A 7 -19.66 22.18 22.67
C GLN A 7 -20.07 23.29 21.71
N ASP A 8 -20.85 24.27 22.18
CA ASP A 8 -21.25 25.44 21.39
C ASP A 8 -20.04 26.28 20.94
N ILE A 9 -19.03 26.47 21.81
CA ILE A 9 -17.78 27.15 21.47
C ILE A 9 -17.04 26.43 20.34
N ILE A 10 -16.83 25.12 20.49
CA ILE A 10 -16.15 24.29 19.48
C ILE A 10 -16.87 24.39 18.15
N LYS A 11 -18.20 24.24 18.16
CA LYS A 11 -19.03 24.30 16.96
C LYS A 11 -18.98 25.67 16.30
N GLY A 12 -19.08 26.76 17.06
CA GLY A 12 -19.05 28.12 16.53
C GLY A 12 -17.74 28.44 15.80
N HIS A 13 -16.60 28.07 16.39
CA HIS A 13 -15.29 28.23 15.74
C HIS A 13 -15.14 27.33 14.52
N ALA A 14 -15.64 26.09 14.58
CA ALA A 14 -15.63 25.17 13.45
C ALA A 14 -16.42 25.73 12.25
N GLU A 15 -17.62 26.28 12.47
CA GLU A 15 -18.43 26.91 11.42
C GLU A 15 -17.76 28.18 10.86
N ASN A 16 -17.21 29.03 11.73
CA ASN A 16 -16.48 30.23 11.32
C ASN A 16 -15.23 29.88 10.50
N PHE A 17 -14.48 28.83 10.88
CA PHE A 17 -13.34 28.36 10.13
C PHE A 17 -13.71 27.92 8.71
N LYS A 18 -14.81 27.16 8.55
CA LYS A 18 -15.33 26.77 7.23
C LYS A 18 -15.63 27.99 6.35
N GLU A 19 -16.31 28.99 6.91
CA GLU A 19 -16.65 30.21 6.18
C GLU A 19 -15.37 30.98 5.76
N ILE A 20 -14.43 31.17 6.69
CA ILE A 20 -13.18 31.88 6.44
C ILE A 20 -12.35 31.16 5.37
N PHE A 21 -12.16 29.86 5.51
CA PHE A 21 -11.34 29.08 4.60
C PHE A 21 -12.00 28.97 3.21
N GLY A 22 -13.28 28.62 3.15
CA GLY A 22 -14.01 28.54 1.88
C GLY A 22 -14.02 29.86 1.11
N SER A 23 -14.39 30.97 1.77
CA SER A 23 -14.56 32.28 1.12
C SER A 23 -13.24 32.97 0.75
N LYS A 24 -12.28 33.02 1.69
CA LYS A 24 -11.03 33.79 1.49
C LYS A 24 -9.98 32.98 0.75
N PHE A 25 -9.94 31.68 0.98
CA PHE A 25 -8.80 30.87 0.58
C PHE A 25 -9.05 30.17 -0.76
N ILE A 26 -10.15 29.45 -0.91
CA ILE A 26 -10.46 28.79 -2.19
C ILE A 26 -10.86 29.84 -3.25
N TYR A 27 -11.89 30.64 -3.02
CA TYR A 27 -12.36 31.59 -4.06
C TYR A 27 -11.45 32.82 -4.25
N GLY A 28 -10.81 33.29 -3.16
CA GLY A 28 -9.93 34.46 -3.17
C GLY A 28 -8.52 34.18 -3.70
N ASN A 29 -7.85 33.12 -3.22
CA ASN A 29 -6.50 32.77 -3.65
C ASN A 29 -6.44 31.95 -4.93
N TYR A 30 -7.45 31.15 -5.30
CA TYR A 30 -7.42 30.47 -6.61
C TYR A 30 -7.25 31.44 -7.79
N LYS A 31 -8.01 32.54 -7.79
CA LYS A 31 -7.86 33.59 -8.82
C LYS A 31 -6.50 34.30 -8.78
N ARG A 32 -5.85 34.35 -7.61
CA ARG A 32 -4.54 35.01 -7.41
C ARG A 32 -3.39 34.08 -7.80
N ASN A 33 -3.43 32.83 -7.36
CA ASN A 33 -2.42 31.80 -7.60
C ASN A 33 -2.39 31.35 -9.08
N VAL A 34 -3.55 31.30 -9.74
CA VAL A 34 -3.61 31.08 -11.20
C VAL A 34 -3.01 32.25 -12.00
N LYS A 35 -3.04 33.49 -11.46
CA LYS A 35 -2.45 34.68 -12.09
C LYS A 35 -0.96 34.86 -11.80
N ASP A 36 -0.48 34.47 -10.61
CA ASP A 36 0.92 34.61 -10.16
C ASP A 36 1.77 33.34 -10.33
N LYS A 37 1.48 32.51 -11.35
CA LYS A 37 2.20 31.24 -11.64
C LYS A 37 3.73 31.36 -11.68
N SER A 38 4.29 32.54 -11.97
CA SER A 38 5.74 32.75 -12.04
C SER A 38 6.44 32.73 -10.68
N ARG A 39 5.72 32.95 -9.56
CA ARG A 39 6.29 32.93 -8.20
C ARG A 39 6.29 31.54 -7.56
N TYR A 40 5.57 30.59 -8.15
CA TYR A 40 5.28 29.28 -7.56
C TYR A 40 5.91 28.16 -8.38
N ARG A 41 7.14 28.38 -8.84
CA ARG A 41 7.91 27.41 -9.62
C ARG A 41 9.16 27.02 -8.84
N SER A 42 9.72 25.89 -9.23
CA SER A 42 11.05 25.48 -8.80
C SER A 42 12.05 26.64 -8.92
N ASP A 43 12.92 26.79 -7.93
CA ASP A 43 14.14 27.62 -8.00
C ASP A 43 15.04 27.21 -9.18
N PHE A 44 14.79 26.02 -9.74
CA PHE A 44 15.48 25.40 -10.85
C PHE A 44 14.53 25.23 -12.06
N PRO A 45 14.02 26.32 -12.66
CA PRO A 45 12.95 26.27 -13.66
C PRO A 45 13.34 25.52 -14.94
N LEU A 46 14.64 25.41 -15.24
CA LEU A 46 15.18 24.64 -16.37
C LEU A 46 14.98 23.12 -16.18
N PHE A 47 15.00 22.63 -14.94
CA PHE A 47 15.03 21.20 -14.63
C PHE A 47 13.64 20.60 -14.42
N ASN A 48 12.58 21.42 -14.46
CA ASN A 48 11.17 21.03 -14.36
C ASN A 48 10.92 19.90 -13.35
N ILE A 49 11.32 20.12 -12.09
CA ILE A 49 11.35 19.10 -11.03
C ILE A 49 9.96 18.50 -10.76
N ALA A 50 8.90 19.30 -10.87
CA ALA A 50 7.52 18.89 -10.68
C ALA A 50 6.59 19.73 -11.55
N SER A 51 5.33 19.31 -11.71
CA SER A 51 4.33 20.05 -12.47
C SER A 51 3.95 21.37 -11.76
N ASP A 52 3.52 22.38 -12.52
CA ASP A 52 3.02 23.64 -11.95
C ASP A 52 1.87 23.38 -10.94
N ASN A 53 1.05 22.35 -11.17
CA ASN A 53 -0.03 21.98 -10.26
C ASN A 53 0.48 21.53 -8.89
N PHE A 54 1.58 20.76 -8.84
CA PHE A 54 2.15 20.31 -7.57
C PHE A 54 2.45 21.50 -6.64
N TYR A 55 3.14 22.52 -7.15
CA TYR A 55 3.48 23.71 -6.36
C TYR A 55 2.25 24.51 -5.93
N ILE A 56 1.23 24.59 -6.79
CA ILE A 56 -0.03 25.28 -6.45
C ILE A 56 -0.75 24.56 -5.31
N TYR A 57 -0.86 23.23 -5.39
CA TYR A 57 -1.55 22.46 -4.35
C TYR A 57 -0.75 22.35 -3.06
N GLN A 58 0.58 22.32 -3.13
CA GLN A 58 1.44 22.37 -1.94
C GLN A 58 1.13 23.62 -1.09
N ILE A 59 0.93 24.79 -1.72
CA ILE A 59 0.55 26.01 -1.01
C ILE A 59 -0.79 25.84 -0.30
N TYR A 60 -1.77 25.22 -0.96
CA TYR A 60 -3.06 24.97 -0.34
C TYR A 60 -2.95 24.07 0.90
N VAL A 61 -2.08 23.07 0.86
CA VAL A 61 -1.81 22.21 2.02
C VAL A 61 -1.10 22.98 3.14
N GLU A 62 -0.07 23.77 2.81
CA GLU A 62 0.68 24.59 3.78
C GLU A 62 -0.22 25.63 4.45
N ASP A 63 -1.04 26.31 3.66
CA ASP A 63 -1.99 27.29 4.15
C ASP A 63 -3.11 26.62 4.96
N LEU A 64 -3.63 25.46 4.55
CA LEU A 64 -4.59 24.71 5.38
C LEU A 64 -3.98 24.39 6.75
N GLN A 65 -2.74 23.90 6.81
CA GLN A 65 -2.06 23.61 8.06
C GLN A 65 -1.92 24.86 8.96
N SER A 66 -1.53 26.00 8.37
CA SER A 66 -1.42 27.28 9.08
C SER A 66 -2.79 27.77 9.56
N ASN A 67 -3.82 27.66 8.72
CA ASN A 67 -5.17 28.11 9.03
C ASN A 67 -5.83 27.25 10.11
N ILE A 68 -5.64 25.92 10.08
CA ILE A 68 -6.10 25.01 11.15
C ILE A 68 -5.53 25.49 12.49
N ARG A 69 -4.24 25.79 12.55
CA ARG A 69 -3.61 26.29 13.78
C ARG A 69 -4.23 27.62 14.23
N ASN A 70 -4.26 28.61 13.33
CA ASN A 70 -4.54 30.00 13.70
C ASN A 70 -6.03 30.33 13.83
N TYR A 71 -6.90 29.64 13.09
CA TYR A 71 -8.32 29.98 12.97
C TYR A 71 -9.26 28.87 13.45
N LEU A 72 -8.75 27.68 13.79
CA LEU A 72 -9.54 26.57 14.33
C LEU A 72 -9.06 26.18 15.73
N ILE A 73 -7.83 25.67 15.87
CA ILE A 73 -7.34 25.13 17.14
C ILE A 73 -7.10 26.21 18.18
N ASN A 74 -6.27 27.21 17.87
CA ASN A 74 -5.91 28.25 18.85
C ASN A 74 -7.15 28.99 19.39
N PRO A 75 -8.11 29.45 18.55
CA PRO A 75 -9.31 30.14 19.04
C PRO A 75 -10.22 29.27 19.92
N ILE A 76 -10.31 27.96 19.61
CA ILE A 76 -11.09 27.04 20.45
C ILE A 76 -10.42 26.87 21.82
N LEU A 77 -9.13 26.55 21.85
CA LEU A 77 -8.42 26.37 23.11
C LEU A 77 -8.42 27.65 23.94
N GLU A 78 -8.30 28.80 23.27
CA GLU A 78 -8.43 30.13 23.86
C GLU A 78 -9.73 30.30 24.63
N GLU A 79 -10.84 30.14 23.93
CA GLU A 79 -12.15 30.42 24.48
C GLU A 79 -12.53 29.40 25.55
N LEU A 80 -12.15 28.13 25.37
CA LEU A 80 -12.32 27.10 26.38
C LEU A 80 -11.54 27.40 27.67
N LEU A 81 -10.27 27.80 27.57
CA LEU A 81 -9.45 28.15 28.73
C LEU A 81 -10.01 29.38 29.46
N LYS A 82 -10.41 30.42 28.72
CA LYS A 82 -11.04 31.62 29.29
C LYS A 82 -12.35 31.29 29.99
N GLU A 83 -13.18 30.43 29.38
CA GLU A 83 -14.45 30.01 29.94
C GLU A 83 -14.27 29.14 31.20
N TYR A 84 -13.19 28.37 31.28
CA TYR A 84 -12.83 27.65 32.50
C TYR A 84 -12.29 28.57 33.61
N GLY A 85 -11.74 29.74 33.24
CA GLY A 85 -11.26 30.76 34.18
C GLY A 85 -9.75 31.04 34.13
N TYR A 86 -9.05 30.63 33.06
CA TYR A 86 -7.65 30.96 32.84
C TYR A 86 -7.50 32.28 32.06
N ASP A 87 -6.51 33.08 32.44
CA ASP A 87 -6.14 34.29 31.70
C ASP A 87 -5.13 33.94 30.61
N ILE A 88 -5.39 34.41 29.39
CA ILE A 88 -4.46 34.24 28.26
C ILE A 88 -3.74 35.54 27.99
N GLU A 89 -2.41 35.50 28.08
CA GLU A 89 -1.59 36.69 28.09
C GLU A 89 -1.12 37.08 26.68
N GLN A 90 -0.63 36.11 25.90
CA GLN A 90 0.08 36.40 24.66
C GLN A 90 -0.07 35.28 23.62
N TYR A 91 -0.14 35.65 22.32
CA TYR A 91 -0.29 34.75 21.16
C TYR A 91 0.90 34.80 20.21
N ASN A 92 1.18 33.66 19.56
CA ASN A 92 2.12 33.53 18.45
C ASN A 92 3.50 34.13 18.74
N LEU A 93 4.00 33.91 19.95
CA LEU A 93 5.34 34.34 20.34
C LEU A 93 6.32 33.26 19.97
N SER A 94 7.39 33.54 19.22
CA SER A 94 8.43 32.53 19.10
C SER A 94 9.08 32.34 20.48
N PRO A 95 9.01 31.15 21.15
CA PRO A 95 8.68 29.82 20.61
C PRO A 95 7.31 29.18 21.02
N PHE A 96 6.42 29.88 21.72
CA PHE A 96 5.10 29.42 22.19
C PHE A 96 3.92 29.80 21.28
N GLN A 97 2.95 28.89 21.15
CA GLN A 97 1.67 29.19 20.47
C GLN A 97 0.84 30.19 21.29
N PHE A 98 0.76 29.95 22.60
CA PHE A 98 0.15 30.87 23.56
C PHE A 98 0.70 30.62 24.97
N ILE A 99 0.53 31.61 25.84
CA ILE A 99 0.84 31.52 27.27
C ILE A 99 -0.42 31.83 28.06
N PHE A 100 -0.76 30.96 29.01
CA PHE A 100 -1.91 31.16 29.91
C PHE A 100 -1.49 31.02 31.37
N LYS A 101 -2.25 31.67 32.27
CA LYS A 101 -1.97 31.72 33.70
C LYS A 101 -3.08 31.04 34.51
N GLY A 102 -2.70 30.15 35.42
CA GLY A 102 -3.60 29.54 36.41
C GLY A 102 -2.88 29.30 37.75
N ASN A 103 -3.52 29.64 38.87
CA ASN A 103 -2.98 29.46 40.23
C ASN A 103 -1.53 29.97 40.40
N ASP A 104 -1.25 31.18 39.89
CA ASP A 104 0.09 31.81 39.87
C ASP A 104 1.19 31.08 39.08
N THR A 105 0.82 30.10 38.27
CA THR A 105 1.73 29.42 37.33
C THR A 105 1.48 29.91 35.91
N ARG A 106 2.54 30.32 35.21
CA ARG A 106 2.52 30.67 33.78
C ARG A 106 2.91 29.47 32.95
N ILE A 107 2.02 29.07 32.05
CA ILE A 107 2.16 27.85 31.25
C ILE A 107 2.28 28.24 29.78
N GLY A 108 3.44 27.94 29.19
CA GLY A 108 3.69 28.13 27.76
C GLY A 108 3.34 26.86 26.98
N VAL A 109 2.44 26.98 25.99
CA VAL A 109 2.01 25.84 25.16
C VAL A 109 2.66 25.91 23.79
N ARG A 110 3.10 24.77 23.27
CA ARG A 110 3.58 24.66 21.89
C ARG A 110 3.25 23.34 21.21
N TYR A 111 3.19 23.33 19.87
CA TYR A 111 2.77 22.15 19.08
C TYR A 111 3.94 21.34 18.48
N THR A 112 5.16 21.77 18.73
CA THR A 112 6.37 21.14 18.21
C THR A 112 7.25 20.76 19.39
N LYS A 113 7.81 19.55 19.39
CA LYS A 113 8.70 19.11 20.45
C LYS A 113 9.98 19.95 20.45
N PHE A 114 10.52 20.27 21.63
CA PHE A 114 11.92 20.67 21.73
C PHE A 114 12.77 19.43 21.46
N LEU A 115 13.37 19.36 20.28
CA LEU A 115 14.39 18.38 19.98
C LEU A 115 15.71 18.89 20.59
N TYR A 116 16.31 18.11 21.48
CA TYR A 116 17.66 18.35 21.97
C TYR A 116 18.61 17.58 21.06
N ALA A 117 19.20 18.23 20.06
CA ALA A 117 20.30 17.66 19.28
C ALA A 117 21.66 18.19 19.75
N THR A 118 21.70 19.40 20.35
CA THR A 118 22.95 20.05 20.77
C THR A 118 22.83 20.80 22.11
N GLU A 119 23.96 21.08 22.78
CA GLU A 119 24.00 21.92 23.99
C GLU A 119 23.58 23.37 23.71
N ASP A 120 23.82 23.88 22.50
CA ASP A 120 23.39 25.23 22.10
C ASP A 120 21.85 25.34 22.06
N GLU A 121 21.16 24.31 21.59
CA GLU A 121 19.69 24.26 21.60
C GLU A 121 19.12 24.25 23.03
N LYS A 122 19.78 23.55 23.96
CA LYS A 122 19.38 23.56 25.39
C LYS A 122 19.44 24.98 25.98
N GLU A 123 20.49 25.72 25.68
CA GLU A 123 20.65 27.09 26.16
C GLU A 123 19.63 28.05 25.54
N LEU A 124 19.29 27.87 24.26
CA LEU A 124 18.21 28.62 23.61
C LEU A 124 16.86 28.39 24.28
N ILE A 125 16.55 27.15 24.67
CA ILE A 125 15.31 26.80 25.38
C ILE A 125 15.25 27.47 26.74
N LYS A 126 16.31 27.33 27.55
CA LYS A 126 16.40 27.99 28.87
C LYS A 126 16.25 29.50 28.74
N LYS A 127 16.89 30.09 27.73
CA LYS A 127 16.77 31.52 27.43
C LYS A 127 15.33 31.90 27.10
N SER A 128 14.65 31.20 26.20
CA SER A 128 13.25 31.49 25.87
C SER A 128 12.35 31.40 27.09
N ILE A 129 12.49 30.37 27.93
CA ILE A 129 11.67 30.20 29.13
C ILE A 129 11.88 31.36 30.11
N LYS A 130 13.12 31.82 30.26
CA LYS A 130 13.47 32.98 31.09
C LYS A 130 12.95 34.29 30.51
N ASP A 131 13.12 34.51 29.20
CA ASP A 131 12.72 35.73 28.50
C ASP A 131 11.19 35.93 28.53
N PHE A 132 10.44 34.83 28.39
CA PHE A 132 8.97 34.83 28.48
C PHE A 132 8.43 34.62 29.91
N GLN A 133 9.30 34.37 30.89
CA GLN A 133 8.96 34.14 32.30
C GLN A 133 7.90 33.05 32.47
N VAL A 134 8.13 31.90 31.82
CA VAL A 134 7.24 30.73 31.85
C VAL A 134 7.71 29.75 32.94
N ASP A 135 6.77 29.25 33.74
CA ASP A 135 7.06 28.32 34.86
C ASP A 135 6.98 26.85 34.42
N LYS A 136 6.05 26.54 33.51
CA LYS A 136 5.83 25.19 32.95
C LYS A 136 5.66 25.27 31.43
N VAL A 137 6.24 24.32 30.71
CA VAL A 137 6.04 24.22 29.25
C VAL A 137 5.26 22.96 28.93
N ILE A 138 4.24 23.09 28.10
CA ILE A 138 3.49 21.95 27.55
C ILE A 138 3.82 21.79 26.07
N ASN A 139 4.41 20.67 25.71
CA ASN A 139 4.47 20.18 24.33
C ASN A 139 3.16 19.44 24.05
N LEU A 140 2.28 20.07 23.29
CA LEU A 140 0.97 19.53 22.93
C LEU A 140 1.06 18.75 21.62
N HIS A 141 0.70 17.48 21.68
CA HIS A 141 0.77 16.53 20.57
C HIS A 141 -0.63 16.22 20.02
N PHE A 142 -0.73 16.21 18.69
CA PHE A 142 -1.93 15.84 17.93
C PHE A 142 -1.77 14.46 17.27
N SER A 143 -1.06 13.54 17.93
CA SER A 143 -0.85 12.15 17.49
C SER A 143 -1.37 11.17 18.56
N ASP A 144 -1.86 10.00 18.12
CA ASP A 144 -2.24 8.86 18.96
C ASP A 144 -1.05 7.98 19.37
N ASP A 145 0.17 8.32 18.93
CA ASP A 145 1.38 7.54 19.24
C ASP A 145 1.61 7.46 20.75
N LYS A 146 1.39 6.26 21.29
CA LYS A 146 1.60 5.93 22.70
C LYS A 146 3.08 6.00 23.12
N GLU A 147 3.98 6.20 22.18
CA GLU A 147 5.41 6.45 22.41
C GLU A 147 5.70 7.95 22.63
N PHE A 148 4.93 8.59 23.52
CA PHE A 148 5.42 9.83 24.14
C PHE A 148 6.60 9.43 25.03
N GLY A 149 7.78 9.39 24.40
CA GLY A 149 8.99 8.83 24.95
C GLY A 149 9.18 9.24 26.41
N LEU A 150 9.28 8.22 27.25
CA LEU A 150 9.90 8.16 28.56
C LEU A 150 11.36 8.68 28.51
N ASN A 151 11.60 9.86 27.97
CA ASN A 151 12.91 10.49 27.99
C ASN A 151 13.00 11.35 29.24
N ARG A 152 13.43 10.66 30.30
CA ARG A 152 14.01 11.19 31.53
C ARG A 152 15.05 12.27 31.21
N TYR A 153 14.68 13.55 31.18
CA TYR A 153 15.59 14.67 31.50
C TYR A 153 14.75 15.88 31.94
N CYS A 154 14.10 15.76 33.11
CA CYS A 154 13.24 16.79 33.72
C CYS A 154 13.94 17.64 34.80
N GLU A 155 15.27 17.62 34.91
CA GLU A 155 15.92 18.19 36.10
C GLU A 155 16.23 19.70 36.03
N ALA A 156 16.08 20.35 34.86
CA ALA A 156 16.36 21.79 34.75
C ALA A 156 15.13 22.67 34.47
N VAL A 157 14.04 22.11 33.92
CA VAL A 157 12.85 22.84 33.47
C VAL A 157 11.62 21.92 33.52
N ASN A 158 10.48 22.40 34.04
CA ASN A 158 9.20 21.67 34.08
C ASN A 158 8.53 21.59 32.69
N ILE A 159 9.13 20.84 31.76
CA ILE A 159 8.57 20.56 30.44
C ILE A 159 7.79 19.26 30.51
N CYS A 160 6.55 19.27 30.02
CA CYS A 160 5.69 18.10 29.98
C CYS A 160 5.14 17.87 28.57
N ASP A 161 5.04 16.60 28.17
CA ASP A 161 4.38 16.19 26.93
C ASP A 161 2.92 15.82 27.23
N TYR A 162 1.99 16.42 26.47
CA TYR A 162 0.55 16.18 26.60
C TYR A 162 -0.01 15.77 25.24
N SER A 163 -0.85 14.74 25.20
CA SER A 163 -1.78 14.61 24.07
C SER A 163 -2.86 15.68 24.19
N ILE A 164 -3.50 16.03 23.07
CA ILE A 164 -4.65 16.94 23.06
C ILE A 164 -5.77 16.45 24.00
N LYS A 165 -5.98 15.13 24.11
CA LYS A 165 -6.92 14.55 25.07
C LYS A 165 -6.53 14.86 26.51
N MET A 166 -5.27 14.59 26.90
CA MET A 166 -4.79 14.87 28.26
C MET A 166 -4.94 16.36 28.61
N PHE A 167 -4.68 17.24 27.64
CA PHE A 167 -4.82 18.68 27.85
C PHE A 167 -6.27 19.07 28.11
N LEU A 168 -7.21 18.58 27.30
CA LEU A 168 -8.63 18.85 27.52
C LEU A 168 -9.12 18.25 28.84
N ASP A 169 -8.71 17.02 29.17
CA ASP A 169 -9.10 16.35 30.41
C ASP A 169 -8.61 17.10 31.66
N GLU A 170 -7.37 17.58 31.67
CA GLU A 170 -6.77 18.27 32.82
C GLU A 170 -7.26 19.72 32.96
N PHE A 171 -7.31 20.48 31.87
CA PHE A 171 -7.53 21.92 31.94
C PHE A 171 -8.98 22.34 31.68
N ILE A 172 -9.81 21.50 31.04
CA ILE A 172 -11.15 21.88 30.58
C ILE A 172 -12.23 20.91 31.08
N ASN A 173 -12.31 19.71 30.50
CA ASN A 173 -13.33 18.71 30.81
C ASN A 173 -12.99 17.33 30.19
N GLU A 174 -13.04 16.28 31.00
CA GLU A 174 -12.73 14.89 30.61
C GLU A 174 -13.67 14.26 29.56
N ASN A 175 -14.87 14.84 29.38
CA ASN A 175 -15.88 14.32 28.43
C ASN A 175 -15.92 15.08 27.11
N LEU A 176 -15.04 16.07 26.91
CA LEU A 176 -15.09 16.97 25.74
C LEU A 176 -14.33 16.42 24.53
N TYR A 177 -13.30 15.59 24.76
CA TYR A 177 -12.36 15.18 23.71
C TYR A 177 -13.03 14.55 22.49
N GLN A 178 -13.97 13.62 22.68
CA GLN A 178 -14.62 12.94 21.56
C GLN A 178 -15.43 13.90 20.68
N TYR A 179 -16.11 14.88 21.29
CA TYR A 179 -16.83 15.92 20.56
C TYR A 179 -15.86 16.82 19.81
N PHE A 180 -14.82 17.33 20.49
CA PHE A 180 -13.77 18.14 19.89
C PHE A 180 -13.14 17.45 18.68
N PHE A 181 -12.70 16.20 18.84
CA PHE A 181 -12.04 15.43 17.79
C PHE A 181 -12.96 15.20 16.59
N THR A 182 -14.19 14.75 16.83
CA THR A 182 -15.16 14.47 15.75
C THR A 182 -15.49 15.74 14.97
N THR A 183 -15.81 16.84 15.66
CA THR A 183 -16.17 18.11 15.01
C THR A 183 -15.03 18.65 14.15
N LEU A 184 -13.81 18.66 14.67
CA LEU A 184 -12.66 19.17 13.92
C LEU A 184 -12.30 18.28 12.74
N THR A 185 -12.37 16.96 12.91
CA THR A 185 -12.11 16.00 11.82
C THR A 185 -13.10 16.23 10.68
N THR A 186 -14.41 16.29 10.96
CA THR A 186 -15.42 16.59 9.93
C THR A 186 -15.13 17.88 9.18
N VAL A 187 -14.77 18.95 9.89
CA VAL A 187 -14.50 20.25 9.28
C VAL A 187 -13.22 20.21 8.42
N ILE A 188 -12.18 19.55 8.90
CA ILE A 188 -10.91 19.43 8.18
C ILE A 188 -11.10 18.57 6.92
N ASP A 189 -11.83 17.46 7.02
CA ASP A 189 -12.17 16.58 5.89
C ASP A 189 -12.91 17.37 4.80
N GLU A 190 -13.93 18.16 5.16
CA GLU A 190 -14.62 19.03 4.22
C GLU A 190 -13.68 20.04 3.53
N MET A 191 -12.69 20.60 4.26
CA MET A 191 -11.72 21.52 3.65
C MET A 191 -10.71 20.79 2.76
N GLN A 192 -10.32 19.56 3.11
CA GLN A 192 -9.47 18.71 2.27
C GLN A 192 -10.17 18.32 0.98
N GLU A 193 -11.46 17.96 1.03
CA GLU A 193 -12.29 17.70 -0.14
C GLU A 193 -12.35 18.92 -1.08
N LEU A 194 -12.40 20.14 -0.55
CA LEU A 194 -12.36 21.37 -1.36
C LEU A 194 -11.00 21.59 -2.04
N ILE A 195 -9.90 21.20 -1.40
CA ILE A 195 -8.56 21.27 -2.00
C ILE A 195 -8.41 20.18 -3.07
N ALA A 196 -8.97 19.00 -2.85
CA ALA A 196 -8.95 17.84 -3.74
C ALA A 196 -7.53 17.51 -4.24
N PHE A 197 -6.54 17.57 -3.34
CA PHE A 197 -5.14 17.27 -3.66
C PHE A 197 -4.75 15.88 -3.20
N GLU A 198 -4.33 15.07 -4.17
CA GLU A 198 -3.77 13.74 -3.93
C GLU A 198 -2.47 13.57 -4.72
N VAL A 199 -1.48 12.89 -4.11
CA VAL A 199 -0.22 12.56 -4.78
C VAL A 199 -0.24 11.08 -5.15
N ILE A 200 -0.37 10.80 -6.44
CA ILE A 200 -0.28 9.44 -6.98
C ILE A 200 1.16 9.17 -7.44
N PRO A 201 1.94 8.31 -6.76
CA PRO A 201 3.33 8.08 -7.10
C PRO A 201 3.43 7.33 -8.42
N ARG A 202 4.04 7.92 -9.45
CA ARG A 202 4.18 7.28 -10.77
C ARG A 202 4.72 5.85 -10.66
N LEU A 203 4.12 4.92 -11.41
CA LEU A 203 4.66 3.57 -11.60
C LEU A 203 6.01 3.63 -12.33
N ASN A 204 7.09 3.70 -11.55
CA ASN A 204 8.45 3.40 -11.96
C ASN A 204 8.84 2.01 -11.41
N MET A 205 10.03 1.50 -11.75
CA MET A 205 10.39 0.13 -11.36
C MET A 205 10.48 -0.09 -9.84
N SER A 206 10.91 0.92 -9.07
CA SER A 206 10.95 0.86 -7.61
C SER A 206 9.55 0.84 -6.99
N ASN A 207 8.65 1.73 -7.45
CA ASN A 207 7.26 1.76 -7.01
C ASN A 207 6.50 0.50 -7.45
N LEU A 208 6.83 -0.06 -8.62
CA LEU A 208 6.28 -1.32 -9.12
C LEU A 208 6.68 -2.49 -8.22
N ALA A 209 7.96 -2.57 -7.83
CA ALA A 209 8.45 -3.57 -6.88
C ALA A 209 7.70 -3.46 -5.55
N LYS A 210 7.60 -2.24 -5.01
CA LYS A 210 6.85 -1.97 -3.77
C LYS A 210 5.37 -2.38 -3.88
N ALA A 211 4.69 -2.02 -4.96
CA ALA A 211 3.30 -2.39 -5.19
C ALA A 211 3.11 -3.93 -5.23
N ARG A 212 4.03 -4.65 -5.89
CA ARG A 212 4.00 -6.12 -5.88
C ARG A 212 4.21 -6.71 -4.49
N LEU A 213 5.17 -6.21 -3.72
CA LEU A 213 5.44 -6.69 -2.35
C LEU A 213 4.23 -6.43 -1.44
N GLU A 214 3.62 -5.25 -1.52
CA GLU A 214 2.39 -4.93 -0.77
C GLU A 214 1.24 -5.89 -1.12
N LEU A 215 1.01 -6.15 -2.42
CA LEU A 215 0.00 -7.12 -2.84
C LEU A 215 0.34 -8.54 -2.44
N ARG A 216 1.61 -8.92 -2.42
CA ARG A 216 2.05 -10.25 -1.96
C ARG A 216 1.68 -10.47 -0.50
N GLU A 217 1.90 -9.49 0.37
CA GLU A 217 1.51 -9.60 1.77
C GLU A 217 -0.02 -9.74 1.91
N ASN A 218 -0.80 -8.98 1.13
CA ASN A 218 -2.26 -9.14 1.08
C ASN A 218 -2.69 -10.54 0.63
N LEU A 219 -2.01 -11.12 -0.37
CA LEU A 219 -2.28 -12.48 -0.85
C LEU A 219 -1.85 -13.56 0.15
N ARG A 220 -0.83 -13.31 0.97
CA ARG A 220 -0.33 -14.26 1.99
C ARG A 220 -1.25 -14.37 3.20
N VAL A 221 -1.83 -13.25 3.64
CA VAL A 221 -2.74 -13.21 4.80
C VAL A 221 -4.21 -13.45 4.42
N MET A 222 -4.49 -13.63 3.13
CA MET A 222 -5.83 -13.90 2.62
C MET A 222 -6.30 -15.29 3.08
N ASP A 223 -7.44 -15.33 3.76
CA ASP A 223 -8.18 -16.57 3.96
C ASP A 223 -9.20 -16.76 2.82
N PHE A 224 -9.04 -17.85 2.06
CA PHE A 224 -9.99 -18.19 1.00
C PHE A 224 -11.40 -18.49 1.56
N HIS A 225 -11.52 -18.95 2.81
CA HIS A 225 -12.81 -19.16 3.47
C HIS A 225 -13.57 -17.85 3.73
N GLU A 226 -12.85 -16.74 3.92
CA GLU A 226 -13.44 -15.42 4.10
C GLU A 226 -13.79 -14.73 2.77
N LEU A 227 -13.23 -15.21 1.66
CA LEU A 227 -13.62 -14.73 0.34
C LEU A 227 -14.97 -15.33 -0.06
N SER A 228 -15.92 -14.45 -0.36
CA SER A 228 -17.18 -14.81 -0.98
C SER A 228 -17.29 -14.20 -2.36
N TYR A 229 -17.80 -14.97 -3.32
CA TYR A 229 -18.26 -14.39 -4.58
C TYR A 229 -19.66 -13.82 -4.36
N ASP A 230 -19.82 -12.52 -4.61
CA ASP A 230 -21.12 -11.86 -4.56
C ASP A 230 -21.90 -12.17 -5.85
N LEU A 231 -22.88 -13.07 -5.70
CA LEU A 231 -23.79 -13.53 -6.74
C LEU A 231 -25.00 -12.60 -6.82
N GLN A 232 -25.32 -12.13 -8.01
CA GLN A 232 -26.67 -11.61 -8.24
C GLN A 232 -27.74 -12.73 -8.15
N ASN A 233 -27.40 -14.03 -8.29
CA ASN A 233 -28.38 -15.15 -8.27
C ASN A 233 -27.80 -16.58 -8.04
N LYS A 234 -27.26 -16.95 -6.86
CA LYS A 234 -27.16 -18.33 -6.28
C LYS A 234 -26.23 -18.36 -5.05
N CYS A 235 -26.06 -19.51 -4.40
CA CYS A 235 -25.11 -19.74 -3.30
C CYS A 235 -24.01 -20.72 -3.75
N ASN A 236 -22.76 -20.49 -3.31
CA ASN A 236 -21.59 -21.32 -3.59
C ASN A 236 -21.28 -22.26 -2.42
N ASN A 237 -21.82 -23.47 -2.45
CA ASN A 237 -21.46 -24.48 -1.46
C ASN A 237 -20.44 -25.44 -2.10
N LEU A 238 -19.16 -25.14 -1.93
CA LEU A 238 -18.08 -26.07 -2.28
C LEU A 238 -18.00 -27.21 -1.26
N GLU A 239 -17.71 -28.42 -1.74
CA GLU A 239 -17.42 -29.54 -0.86
C GLU A 239 -16.13 -29.28 -0.08
N LYS A 240 -16.05 -29.82 1.13
CA LYS A 240 -14.88 -29.63 2.01
C LYS A 240 -13.59 -30.11 1.34
N SER A 241 -13.61 -31.22 0.61
CA SER A 241 -12.45 -31.74 -0.10
C SER A 241 -11.93 -30.79 -1.18
N ASP A 242 -12.82 -30.11 -1.91
CA ASP A 242 -12.43 -29.15 -2.94
C ASP A 242 -11.82 -27.90 -2.30
N LEU A 243 -12.40 -27.43 -1.19
CA LEU A 243 -11.86 -26.33 -0.40
C LEU A 243 -10.46 -26.66 0.13
N ASP A 244 -10.26 -27.84 0.71
CA ASP A 244 -8.96 -28.27 1.25
C ASP A 244 -7.88 -28.28 0.14
N ILE A 245 -8.22 -28.71 -1.08
CA ILE A 245 -7.32 -28.67 -2.25
C ILE A 245 -6.95 -27.24 -2.63
N ILE A 246 -7.96 -26.36 -2.76
CA ILE A 246 -7.77 -24.96 -3.14
C ILE A 246 -6.91 -24.25 -2.09
N CYS A 247 -7.28 -24.34 -0.81
CA CYS A 247 -6.54 -23.71 0.29
C CYS A 247 -5.10 -24.21 0.35
N SER A 248 -4.86 -25.52 0.25
CA SER A 248 -3.50 -26.07 0.24
C SER A 248 -2.65 -25.52 -0.90
N ASN A 249 -3.24 -25.33 -2.08
CA ASN A 249 -2.54 -24.78 -3.24
C ASN A 249 -2.25 -23.27 -3.09
N ILE A 250 -3.15 -22.52 -2.43
CA ILE A 250 -2.94 -21.10 -2.08
C ILE A 250 -1.83 -20.96 -1.04
N GLU A 251 -1.86 -21.76 0.03
CA GLU A 251 -0.83 -21.80 1.09
C GLU A 251 0.57 -22.12 0.54
N LYS A 252 0.65 -22.99 -0.47
CA LYS A 252 1.90 -23.28 -1.22
C LYS A 252 2.34 -22.12 -2.13
N GLY A 253 1.66 -20.98 -2.10
CA GLY A 253 2.03 -19.78 -2.84
C GLY A 253 1.67 -19.81 -4.33
N LYS A 254 0.84 -20.75 -4.82
CA LYS A 254 0.53 -20.83 -6.26
C LYS A 254 -0.10 -19.55 -6.82
N VAL A 255 -0.84 -18.80 -6.00
CA VAL A 255 -1.48 -17.53 -6.38
C VAL A 255 -0.46 -16.42 -6.64
N GLN A 256 0.80 -16.55 -6.19
CA GLN A 256 1.84 -15.54 -6.45
C GLN A 256 2.15 -15.36 -7.94
N VAL A 257 1.70 -16.25 -8.83
CA VAL A 257 1.74 -16.03 -10.30
C VAL A 257 1.01 -14.76 -10.73
N LEU A 258 0.04 -14.27 -9.95
CA LEU A 258 -0.63 -12.98 -10.19
C LEU A 258 0.31 -11.78 -10.08
N LEU A 259 1.47 -11.94 -9.45
CA LEU A 259 2.51 -10.92 -9.30
C LEU A 259 3.66 -11.12 -10.28
N GLY A 260 3.53 -12.07 -11.21
CA GLY A 260 4.55 -12.44 -12.17
C GLY A 260 4.81 -11.42 -13.28
N LYS A 261 5.45 -11.90 -14.35
CA LYS A 261 5.82 -11.11 -15.55
C LYS A 261 4.88 -11.29 -16.76
N THR A 262 3.91 -12.20 -16.65
CA THR A 262 2.92 -12.48 -17.70
C THR A 262 1.94 -11.33 -17.88
N ASP A 263 1.26 -11.29 -19.03
CA ASP A 263 0.31 -10.21 -19.34
C ASP A 263 -0.91 -10.20 -18.41
N PHE A 264 -1.37 -11.38 -17.95
CA PHE A 264 -2.45 -11.44 -16.96
C PHE A 264 -2.00 -10.82 -15.63
N ALA A 265 -0.78 -11.11 -15.18
CA ALA A 265 -0.23 -10.57 -13.94
C ALA A 265 -0.04 -9.05 -14.03
N LYS A 266 0.45 -8.55 -15.17
CA LYS A 266 0.55 -7.11 -15.45
C LYS A 266 -0.81 -6.42 -15.42
N SER A 267 -1.84 -7.03 -16.03
CA SER A 267 -3.21 -6.50 -16.01
C SER A 267 -3.76 -6.45 -14.58
N TYR A 268 -3.55 -7.50 -13.79
CA TYR A 268 -3.98 -7.58 -12.40
C TYR A 268 -3.31 -6.50 -11.54
N LEU A 269 -1.98 -6.44 -11.58
CA LEU A 269 -1.18 -5.47 -10.85
C LEU A 269 -1.54 -4.02 -11.20
N THR A 270 -1.77 -3.75 -12.49
CA THR A 270 -2.18 -2.41 -12.94
C THR A 270 -3.55 -2.04 -12.39
N SER A 271 -4.52 -2.96 -12.43
CA SER A 271 -5.85 -2.73 -11.86
C SER A 271 -5.82 -2.54 -10.35
N GLU A 272 -5.05 -3.33 -9.61
CA GLU A 272 -4.91 -3.17 -8.16
C GLU A 272 -4.23 -1.83 -7.80
N TYR A 273 -3.19 -1.45 -8.55
CA TYR A 273 -2.54 -0.16 -8.38
C TYR A 273 -3.49 1.01 -8.68
N LEU A 274 -4.22 0.97 -9.81
CA LEU A 274 -5.19 2.00 -10.16
C LEU A 274 -6.32 2.07 -9.16
N TYR A 275 -6.86 0.91 -8.74
CA TYR A 275 -7.87 0.83 -7.68
C TYR A 275 -7.38 1.55 -6.44
N LYS A 276 -6.21 1.21 -5.90
CA LYS A 276 -5.64 1.88 -4.73
C LYS A 276 -5.42 3.37 -4.95
N ALA A 277 -5.03 3.78 -6.15
CA ALA A 277 -4.73 5.18 -6.46
C ALA A 277 -5.96 6.07 -6.66
N ILE A 278 -7.14 5.49 -6.96
CA ILE A 278 -8.32 6.28 -7.31
C ILE A 278 -9.62 5.85 -6.59
N VAL A 279 -9.60 4.81 -5.75
CA VAL A 279 -10.78 4.25 -5.03
C VAL A 279 -11.52 5.31 -4.21
N ASP A 280 -10.81 6.29 -3.65
CA ASP A 280 -11.39 7.33 -2.80
C ASP A 280 -11.77 8.60 -3.59
N ASN A 281 -11.64 8.59 -4.92
CA ASN A 281 -11.97 9.73 -5.76
C ASN A 281 -13.45 9.68 -6.20
N SER A 282 -14.23 10.67 -5.77
CA SER A 282 -15.61 10.81 -6.24
C SER A 282 -15.67 11.14 -7.74
N ASN A 283 -16.68 10.61 -8.44
CA ASN A 283 -16.99 10.91 -9.85
C ASN A 283 -15.95 10.44 -10.89
N PHE A 284 -15.21 9.36 -10.61
CA PHE A 284 -14.34 8.72 -11.59
C PHE A 284 -15.07 7.59 -12.35
N ASP A 285 -14.80 7.45 -13.65
CA ASP A 285 -15.23 6.26 -14.40
C ASP A 285 -14.19 5.13 -14.25
N TYR A 286 -14.53 4.17 -13.39
CA TYR A 286 -13.69 3.04 -13.03
C TYR A 286 -13.61 1.94 -14.10
N THR A 287 -14.17 2.17 -15.30
CA THR A 287 -14.07 1.23 -16.43
C THR A 287 -12.63 0.80 -16.70
N SER A 288 -11.65 1.71 -16.58
CA SER A 288 -10.23 1.39 -16.76
C SER A 288 -9.68 0.39 -15.74
N VAL A 289 -10.15 0.45 -14.49
CA VAL A 289 -9.80 -0.49 -13.41
C VAL A 289 -10.42 -1.85 -13.68
N VAL A 290 -11.73 -1.89 -13.92
CA VAL A 290 -12.47 -3.13 -14.18
C VAL A 290 -12.00 -3.82 -15.45
N ALA A 291 -11.53 -3.05 -16.44
CA ALA A 291 -10.99 -3.61 -17.65
C ALA A 291 -9.78 -4.51 -17.44
N GLY A 292 -8.85 -4.11 -16.56
CA GLY A 292 -7.70 -4.95 -16.27
C GLY A 292 -8.08 -6.21 -15.48
N TYR A 293 -9.08 -6.16 -14.59
CA TYR A 293 -9.60 -7.35 -13.91
C TYR A 293 -10.20 -8.37 -14.90
N LEU A 294 -11.04 -7.90 -15.83
CA LEU A 294 -11.58 -8.74 -16.89
C LEU A 294 -10.48 -9.36 -17.75
N LYS A 295 -9.53 -8.53 -18.20
CA LYS A 295 -8.40 -9.00 -19.02
C LYS A 295 -7.56 -10.03 -18.28
N THR A 296 -7.37 -9.88 -16.97
CA THR A 296 -6.63 -10.84 -16.15
C THR A 296 -7.22 -12.24 -16.26
N ILE A 297 -8.55 -12.40 -16.07
CA ILE A 297 -9.20 -13.71 -16.18
C ILE A 297 -9.06 -14.30 -17.59
N GLU A 298 -9.36 -13.51 -18.62
CA GLU A 298 -9.31 -13.97 -20.02
C GLU A 298 -7.88 -14.36 -20.42
N GLN A 299 -6.88 -13.54 -20.09
CA GLN A 299 -5.47 -13.81 -20.38
C GLN A 299 -4.91 -14.98 -19.56
N PHE A 300 -5.34 -15.17 -18.32
CA PHE A 300 -4.94 -16.33 -17.53
C PHE A 300 -5.47 -17.64 -18.14
N LEU A 301 -6.75 -17.67 -18.49
CA LEU A 301 -7.35 -18.84 -19.15
C LEU A 301 -6.71 -19.13 -20.52
N TYR A 302 -6.36 -18.08 -21.27
CA TYR A 302 -5.61 -18.21 -22.51
C TYR A 302 -4.21 -18.79 -22.26
N ARG A 303 -3.50 -18.32 -21.23
CA ARG A 303 -2.19 -18.87 -20.86
C ARG A 303 -2.26 -20.34 -20.46
N LEU A 304 -3.35 -20.74 -19.80
CA LEU A 304 -3.62 -22.12 -19.46
C LEU A 304 -3.89 -23.01 -20.70
N LEU A 305 -4.56 -22.47 -21.71
CA LEU A 305 -4.71 -23.13 -23.01
C LEU A 305 -3.33 -23.35 -23.66
N GLU A 306 -2.47 -22.34 -23.68
CA GLU A 306 -1.10 -22.45 -24.20
C GLU A 306 -0.28 -23.51 -23.47
N TYR A 307 -0.31 -23.48 -22.13
CA TYR A 307 0.39 -24.45 -21.30
C TYR A 307 -0.03 -25.89 -21.60
N HIS A 308 -1.32 -26.13 -21.79
CA HIS A 308 -1.82 -27.46 -22.14
C HIS A 308 -1.45 -27.90 -23.56
N MET A 309 -1.25 -26.98 -24.51
CA MET A 309 -0.76 -27.32 -25.86
C MET A 309 0.68 -27.85 -25.84
N ASP A 310 1.50 -27.43 -24.87
CA ASP A 310 2.91 -27.80 -24.76
C ASP A 310 3.13 -29.14 -24.05
N ILE A 311 2.22 -29.53 -23.16
CA ILE A 311 2.40 -30.67 -22.25
C ILE A 311 1.62 -31.88 -22.72
N ASP A 312 0.49 -31.67 -23.40
CA ASP A 312 -0.51 -32.71 -23.56
C ASP A 312 -0.59 -33.26 -24.99
N GLY A 313 -0.52 -34.59 -25.10
CA GLY A 313 -0.82 -35.32 -26.33
C GLY A 313 -2.31 -35.67 -26.48
N SER A 314 -3.14 -35.36 -25.48
CA SER A 314 -4.56 -35.69 -25.45
C SER A 314 -5.38 -34.86 -26.43
N GLU A 315 -6.47 -35.46 -26.92
CA GLU A 315 -7.34 -34.84 -27.90
C GLU A 315 -8.30 -33.85 -27.23
N LYS A 316 -7.81 -32.64 -26.96
CA LYS A 316 -8.59 -31.52 -26.42
C LYS A 316 -9.10 -30.60 -27.52
N TRP A 317 -10.27 -30.02 -27.33
CA TRP A 317 -10.98 -29.30 -28.40
C TRP A 317 -11.51 -27.96 -27.91
N ILE A 318 -11.40 -26.94 -28.75
CA ILE A 318 -11.92 -25.59 -28.48
C ILE A 318 -12.75 -25.11 -29.66
N LYS A 319 -13.68 -24.18 -29.41
CA LYS A 319 -14.55 -23.62 -30.44
C LYS A 319 -13.74 -22.94 -31.56
N VAL A 320 -14.21 -23.09 -32.79
CA VAL A 320 -13.62 -22.48 -34.00
C VAL A 320 -14.08 -21.04 -34.18
N THR A 321 -13.19 -20.16 -34.64
CA THR A 321 -13.56 -18.81 -35.09
C THR A 321 -14.40 -18.88 -36.37
N LYS A 322 -15.40 -18.00 -36.51
CA LYS A 322 -16.50 -18.15 -37.50
C LYS A 322 -16.09 -18.32 -38.98
N TYR A 323 -14.83 -18.14 -39.40
CA TYR A 323 -14.49 -18.00 -40.82
C TYR A 323 -13.21 -18.65 -41.38
N MET A 324 -12.38 -19.43 -40.66
CA MET A 324 -11.03 -19.74 -41.20
C MET A 324 -10.61 -21.21 -41.35
N ALA A 325 -11.27 -22.20 -40.73
CA ALA A 325 -10.69 -23.56 -40.64
C ALA A 325 -10.88 -24.49 -41.88
N LYS A 326 -10.99 -24.00 -43.13
CA LYS A 326 -11.22 -24.87 -44.32
C LYS A 326 -10.10 -25.92 -44.46
N GLY A 327 -10.47 -27.20 -44.58
CA GLY A 327 -9.51 -28.31 -44.71
C GLY A 327 -8.86 -28.78 -43.40
N LYS A 328 -9.24 -28.21 -42.24
CA LYS A 328 -8.81 -28.69 -40.92
C LYS A 328 -9.80 -29.70 -40.35
N GLU A 329 -9.29 -30.62 -39.53
CA GLU A 329 -10.11 -31.55 -38.76
C GLU A 329 -10.99 -30.78 -37.76
N ARG A 330 -12.29 -31.11 -37.76
CA ARG A 330 -13.30 -30.47 -36.91
C ARG A 330 -14.29 -31.49 -36.43
N ARG A 331 -14.86 -31.23 -35.25
CA ARG A 331 -15.99 -32.00 -34.73
C ARG A 331 -17.12 -31.08 -34.24
N PRO A 332 -18.38 -31.55 -34.23
CA PRO A 332 -19.46 -30.87 -33.54
C PRO A 332 -19.15 -30.76 -32.04
N ASN A 333 -19.57 -29.67 -31.40
CA ASN A 333 -19.50 -29.56 -29.94
C ASN A 333 -20.38 -30.66 -29.30
N PRO A 334 -19.87 -31.45 -28.34
CA PRO A 334 -20.63 -32.54 -27.73
C PRO A 334 -21.94 -32.12 -27.05
N LYS A 335 -21.99 -30.90 -26.49
CA LYS A 335 -23.21 -30.34 -25.88
C LYS A 335 -24.24 -29.88 -26.92
N TYR A 336 -23.81 -29.64 -28.15
CA TYR A 336 -24.67 -29.16 -29.25
C TYR A 336 -24.38 -29.91 -30.57
N PRO A 337 -24.59 -31.24 -30.61
CA PRO A 337 -24.12 -32.08 -31.72
C PRO A 337 -24.80 -31.72 -33.06
N ASN A 338 -26.01 -31.17 -33.01
CA ASN A 338 -26.80 -30.81 -34.18
C ASN A 338 -26.55 -29.37 -34.69
N ASP A 339 -25.79 -28.55 -33.96
CA ASP A 339 -25.54 -27.16 -34.35
C ASP A 339 -24.28 -27.06 -35.22
N ARG A 340 -24.48 -26.99 -36.53
CA ARG A 340 -23.40 -26.85 -37.52
C ARG A 340 -22.55 -25.58 -37.33
N ASN A 341 -23.05 -24.58 -36.59
CA ASN A 341 -22.31 -23.36 -36.28
C ASN A 341 -21.44 -23.48 -35.02
N LYS A 342 -21.60 -24.57 -34.25
CA LYS A 342 -20.82 -24.86 -33.04
C LYS A 342 -19.85 -26.00 -33.30
N GLN A 343 -18.85 -25.71 -34.12
CA GLN A 343 -17.75 -26.61 -34.41
C GLN A 343 -16.57 -26.34 -33.48
N GLN A 344 -15.81 -27.40 -33.20
CA GLN A 344 -14.57 -27.35 -32.45
C GLN A 344 -13.39 -27.79 -33.33
N ILE A 345 -12.20 -27.33 -32.97
CA ILE A 345 -10.92 -27.72 -33.54
C ILE A 345 -9.99 -28.22 -32.43
N LEU A 346 -9.12 -29.14 -32.80
CA LEU A 346 -8.12 -29.73 -31.93
C LEU A 346 -7.14 -28.65 -31.44
N VAL A 347 -6.88 -28.65 -30.13
CA VAL A 347 -6.02 -27.69 -29.43
C VAL A 347 -4.56 -28.05 -29.69
N LYS A 348 -3.99 -27.46 -30.74
CA LYS A 348 -2.58 -27.58 -31.15
C LYS A 348 -2.06 -26.25 -31.66
N TRP A 349 -0.76 -25.99 -31.52
CA TRP A 349 -0.12 -24.74 -31.97
C TRP A 349 -0.42 -24.37 -33.43
N HIS A 350 -0.35 -25.34 -34.36
CA HIS A 350 -0.65 -25.10 -35.77
C HIS A 350 -2.12 -24.81 -36.08
N ASN A 351 -3.00 -24.89 -35.08
CA ASN A 351 -4.42 -24.56 -35.17
C ASN A 351 -4.78 -23.25 -34.45
N LEU A 352 -3.83 -22.58 -33.78
CA LEU A 352 -4.08 -21.46 -32.87
C LEU A 352 -4.87 -20.31 -33.52
N GLU A 353 -4.54 -19.97 -34.76
CA GLU A 353 -5.22 -18.91 -35.54
C GLU A 353 -6.72 -19.19 -35.80
N TYR A 354 -7.15 -20.46 -35.67
CA TYR A 354 -8.54 -20.87 -35.87
C TYR A 354 -9.31 -21.03 -34.55
N MET A 355 -8.65 -20.90 -33.40
CA MET A 355 -9.27 -21.04 -32.08
C MET A 355 -9.97 -19.74 -31.68
N ASP A 356 -11.23 -19.83 -31.24
CA ASP A 356 -11.91 -18.70 -30.61
C ASP A 356 -11.40 -18.57 -29.18
N THR A 357 -10.51 -17.61 -28.94
CA THR A 357 -9.81 -17.38 -27.66
C THR A 357 -10.51 -16.34 -26.79
N SER A 358 -11.77 -16.01 -27.09
CA SER A 358 -12.57 -15.16 -26.20
C SER A 358 -12.95 -15.89 -24.91
N LEU A 359 -13.25 -15.14 -23.85
CA LEU A 359 -13.54 -15.65 -22.51
C LEU A 359 -14.57 -16.80 -22.49
N GLY A 360 -15.67 -16.70 -23.25
CA GLY A 360 -16.71 -17.73 -23.24
C GLY A 360 -16.21 -19.11 -23.73
N PRO A 361 -15.61 -19.19 -24.92
CA PRO A 361 -14.91 -20.38 -25.41
C PRO A 361 -13.81 -20.91 -24.50
N LEU A 362 -13.02 -20.03 -23.88
CA LEU A 362 -11.99 -20.44 -22.91
C LEU A 362 -12.60 -21.08 -21.65
N ILE A 363 -13.70 -20.53 -21.13
CA ILE A 363 -14.45 -21.13 -20.01
C ILE A 363 -14.95 -22.53 -20.40
N ASN A 364 -15.54 -22.67 -21.60
CA ASN A 364 -16.01 -23.97 -22.07
C ASN A 364 -14.86 -24.99 -22.24
N TYR A 365 -13.68 -24.53 -22.64
CA TYR A 365 -12.50 -25.38 -22.76
C TYR A 365 -12.09 -25.97 -21.40
N ILE A 366 -12.09 -25.18 -20.33
CA ILE A 366 -11.83 -25.67 -18.97
C ILE A 366 -12.89 -26.69 -18.57
N ASP A 367 -14.16 -26.35 -18.76
CA ASP A 367 -15.29 -27.21 -18.40
C ASP A 367 -15.24 -28.59 -19.07
N GLU A 368 -14.94 -28.64 -20.37
CA GLU A 368 -14.88 -29.89 -21.15
C GLU A 368 -13.62 -30.73 -20.90
N ASN A 369 -12.54 -30.12 -20.37
CA ASN A 369 -11.28 -30.81 -20.11
C ASN A 369 -11.27 -31.43 -18.70
N GLU A 370 -11.73 -32.69 -18.56
CA GLU A 370 -11.89 -33.37 -17.26
C GLU A 370 -10.58 -33.40 -16.43
N ASP A 371 -9.41 -33.53 -17.05
CA ASP A 371 -8.12 -33.63 -16.34
C ASP A 371 -7.49 -32.28 -15.96
N CYS A 372 -8.16 -31.16 -16.23
CA CYS A 372 -7.62 -29.81 -15.99
C CYS A 372 -7.50 -29.43 -14.51
N CYS A 373 -8.38 -29.97 -13.67
CA CYS A 373 -8.53 -29.56 -12.27
C CYS A 373 -8.47 -30.78 -11.33
N GLU A 374 -7.98 -30.58 -10.11
CA GLU A 374 -7.91 -31.60 -9.04
C GLU A 374 -9.19 -31.69 -8.20
N ILE A 375 -10.17 -30.81 -8.44
CA ILE A 375 -11.43 -30.73 -7.71
C ILE A 375 -12.52 -31.67 -8.28
N SER A 376 -13.59 -31.86 -7.52
CA SER A 376 -14.76 -32.64 -7.91
C SER A 376 -15.46 -32.09 -9.18
N LYS A 377 -16.29 -32.93 -9.81
CA LYS A 377 -17.14 -32.52 -10.96
C LYS A 377 -18.12 -31.41 -10.57
N ASP A 378 -18.62 -31.42 -9.34
CA ASP A 378 -19.52 -30.41 -8.82
C ASP A 378 -18.79 -29.09 -8.58
N GLY A 379 -17.61 -29.12 -7.95
CA GLY A 379 -16.73 -27.96 -7.79
C GLY A 379 -16.37 -27.32 -9.13
N LYS A 380 -16.06 -28.15 -10.14
CA LYS A 380 -15.80 -27.67 -11.50
C LYS A 380 -17.02 -27.01 -12.14
N THR A 381 -18.21 -27.59 -11.95
CA THR A 381 -19.47 -27.01 -12.42
C THR A 381 -19.71 -25.64 -11.78
N ILE A 382 -19.46 -25.51 -10.46
CA ILE A 382 -19.55 -24.23 -9.74
C ILE A 382 -18.57 -23.22 -10.33
N LEU A 383 -17.30 -23.58 -10.53
CA LEU A 383 -16.29 -22.69 -11.14
C LEU A 383 -16.74 -22.19 -12.52
N THR A 384 -17.20 -23.10 -13.38
CA THR A 384 -17.72 -22.77 -14.72
C THR A 384 -18.94 -21.85 -14.66
N ASP A 385 -19.86 -22.07 -13.73
CA ASP A 385 -21.05 -21.24 -13.53
C ASP A 385 -20.67 -19.83 -13.08
N LEU A 386 -19.73 -19.68 -12.15
CA LEU A 386 -19.26 -18.39 -11.67
C LEU A 386 -18.49 -17.61 -12.73
N LEU A 387 -17.63 -18.27 -13.50
CA LEU A 387 -16.94 -17.63 -14.64
C LEU A 387 -17.95 -17.15 -15.70
N ASN A 388 -19.03 -17.91 -15.93
CA ASN A 388 -20.09 -17.51 -16.85
C ASN A 388 -20.95 -16.38 -16.30
N ASP A 389 -21.23 -16.34 -15.00
CA ASP A 389 -21.87 -15.22 -14.34
C ASP A 389 -21.02 -13.96 -14.50
N TYR A 390 -19.75 -14.00 -14.11
CA TYR A 390 -18.81 -12.88 -14.22
C TYR A 390 -18.73 -12.36 -15.67
N ARG A 391 -18.66 -13.26 -16.66
CA ARG A 391 -18.72 -12.89 -18.08
C ARG A 391 -20.03 -12.18 -18.45
N LYS A 392 -21.17 -12.56 -17.90
CA LYS A 392 -22.47 -11.94 -18.23
C LYS A 392 -22.68 -10.62 -17.48
N SER A 393 -22.45 -10.61 -16.18
CA SER A 393 -22.69 -9.46 -15.31
C SER A 393 -21.66 -8.36 -15.54
N VAL A 394 -20.37 -8.71 -15.63
CA VAL A 394 -19.29 -7.71 -15.77
C VAL A 394 -19.03 -7.34 -17.22
N ARG A 395 -18.63 -8.31 -18.06
CA ARG A 395 -18.24 -8.06 -19.46
C ARG A 395 -19.38 -7.55 -20.34
N ASN A 396 -20.55 -8.15 -20.22
CA ASN A 396 -21.67 -7.78 -21.10
C ASN A 396 -22.54 -6.66 -20.50
N GLY A 397 -22.47 -6.47 -19.18
CA GLY A 397 -23.19 -5.43 -18.45
C GLY A 397 -22.52 -4.07 -18.59
N TYR A 398 -21.36 -3.90 -17.94
CA TYR A 398 -20.71 -2.58 -17.80
C TYR A 398 -20.00 -2.14 -19.07
N PHE A 399 -19.19 -3.03 -19.65
CA PHE A 399 -18.36 -2.73 -20.83
C PHE A 399 -19.11 -2.36 -22.12
N HIS A 400 -20.42 -2.58 -22.17
CA HIS A 400 -21.22 -2.33 -23.37
C HIS A 400 -22.33 -1.28 -23.18
N LYS A 401 -22.64 -0.84 -21.95
CA LYS A 401 -23.86 -0.07 -21.69
C LYS A 401 -23.76 1.08 -20.69
N HIS A 402 -22.90 1.01 -19.67
CA HIS A 402 -22.94 1.94 -18.54
C HIS A 402 -21.53 2.33 -18.08
N ASN A 403 -21.33 3.62 -17.78
CA ASN A 403 -20.15 4.05 -17.01
C ASN A 403 -20.19 3.40 -15.63
N LEU A 404 -19.02 3.12 -15.07
CA LEU A 404 -18.90 2.52 -13.76
C LEU A 404 -18.41 3.57 -12.76
N GLU A 405 -19.35 4.26 -12.12
CA GLU A 405 -19.05 5.33 -11.15
C GLU A 405 -19.24 4.86 -9.69
N ASP A 406 -19.96 3.76 -9.48
CA ASP A 406 -20.22 3.19 -8.15
C ASP A 406 -19.02 2.37 -7.65
N ILE A 407 -18.37 2.87 -6.61
CA ILE A 407 -17.19 2.22 -6.03
C ILE A 407 -17.52 0.90 -5.33
N GLU A 408 -18.72 0.74 -4.79
CA GLU A 408 -19.12 -0.52 -4.16
C GLU A 408 -19.22 -1.63 -5.23
N GLU A 409 -19.72 -1.29 -6.41
CA GLU A 409 -19.75 -2.21 -7.54
C GLU A 409 -18.33 -2.54 -8.05
N VAL A 410 -17.42 -1.56 -8.10
CA VAL A 410 -16.00 -1.81 -8.42
C VAL A 410 -15.35 -2.74 -7.39
N ARG A 411 -15.61 -2.52 -6.10
CA ARG A 411 -15.11 -3.36 -5.00
C ARG A 411 -15.66 -4.78 -5.11
N ARG A 412 -16.95 -4.93 -5.42
CA ARG A 412 -17.59 -6.22 -5.71
C ARG A 412 -16.89 -6.95 -6.86
N ILE A 413 -16.67 -6.27 -7.98
CA ILE A 413 -15.97 -6.84 -9.15
C ILE A 413 -14.54 -7.24 -8.80
N ARG A 414 -13.79 -6.40 -8.07
CA ARG A 414 -12.44 -6.71 -7.59
C ARG A 414 -12.43 -7.98 -6.75
N ASN A 415 -13.30 -8.07 -5.75
CA ASN A 415 -13.37 -9.22 -4.84
C ASN A 415 -13.79 -10.50 -5.59
N ASN A 416 -14.76 -10.41 -6.50
CA ASN A 416 -15.17 -11.53 -7.36
C ASN A 416 -14.03 -11.98 -8.28
N THR A 417 -13.22 -11.05 -8.80
CA THR A 417 -12.05 -11.37 -9.63
C THR A 417 -11.01 -12.13 -8.82
N LEU A 418 -10.70 -11.66 -7.61
CA LEU A 418 -9.76 -12.32 -6.71
C LEU A 418 -10.24 -13.72 -6.31
N TYR A 419 -11.50 -13.85 -5.93
CA TYR A 419 -12.12 -15.16 -5.62
C TYR A 419 -11.99 -16.12 -6.80
N LEU A 420 -12.35 -15.68 -8.02
CA LEU A 420 -12.26 -16.50 -9.23
C LEU A 420 -10.83 -16.91 -9.56
N LEU A 421 -9.85 -16.01 -9.40
CA LEU A 421 -8.45 -16.33 -9.63
C LEU A 421 -7.93 -17.33 -8.60
N CYS A 422 -8.23 -17.15 -7.32
CA CYS A 422 -7.85 -18.09 -6.26
C CYS A 422 -8.50 -19.46 -6.47
N PHE A 423 -9.79 -19.50 -6.77
CA PHE A 423 -10.50 -20.75 -7.06
C PHE A 423 -9.91 -21.45 -8.29
N LEU A 424 -9.75 -20.70 -9.40
CA LEU A 424 -9.19 -21.26 -10.62
C LEU A 424 -7.78 -21.79 -10.39
N ILE A 425 -6.85 -20.96 -9.92
CA ILE A 425 -5.44 -21.34 -9.68
C ILE A 425 -5.34 -22.48 -8.66
N GLY A 426 -6.08 -22.39 -7.55
CA GLY A 426 -6.09 -23.38 -6.49
C GLY A 426 -6.67 -24.74 -6.93
N SER A 427 -7.52 -24.75 -7.96
CA SER A 427 -8.08 -25.98 -8.52
C SER A 427 -7.18 -26.68 -9.54
N LEU A 428 -6.14 -26.03 -10.07
CA LEU A 428 -5.37 -26.56 -11.20
C LEU A 428 -4.50 -27.76 -10.81
N LYS A 429 -4.60 -28.80 -11.64
CA LYS A 429 -3.80 -30.01 -11.53
C LYS A 429 -2.37 -29.79 -12.01
N ASP A 430 -1.38 -30.29 -11.28
CA ASP A 430 0.05 -30.26 -11.68
C ASP A 430 0.54 -28.85 -12.12
N PHE A 431 0.05 -27.80 -11.45
CA PHE A 431 0.30 -26.42 -11.83
C PHE A 431 1.72 -25.96 -11.48
N ASP A 432 2.57 -25.84 -12.52
CA ASP A 432 3.92 -25.29 -12.42
C ASP A 432 3.94 -23.76 -12.59
N ILE A 433 4.07 -23.06 -11.47
CA ILE A 433 4.09 -21.59 -11.41
C ILE A 433 5.22 -20.96 -12.25
N THR A 434 6.33 -21.68 -12.45
CA THR A 434 7.48 -21.16 -13.22
C THR A 434 7.12 -20.96 -14.70
N LYS A 435 6.20 -21.79 -15.22
CA LYS A 435 5.67 -21.71 -16.59
C LYS A 435 4.64 -20.60 -16.77
N PHE A 436 4.11 -20.10 -15.65
CA PHE A 436 3.19 -18.96 -15.58
C PHE A 436 3.88 -17.66 -15.19
N GLY A 437 5.21 -17.61 -15.30
CA GLY A 437 5.99 -16.38 -15.15
C GLY A 437 6.08 -15.86 -13.73
N TYR A 438 6.05 -16.77 -12.75
CA TYR A 438 6.39 -16.48 -11.36
C TYR A 438 7.71 -15.70 -11.23
N LEU A 439 7.76 -14.80 -10.24
CA LEU A 439 8.94 -14.00 -9.89
C LEU A 439 9.32 -14.30 -8.43
N ASP A 440 10.60 -14.63 -8.21
CA ASP A 440 11.16 -14.86 -6.87
C ASP A 440 11.63 -13.52 -6.27
N PHE A 441 10.89 -13.03 -5.28
CA PHE A 441 11.19 -11.79 -4.56
C PHE A 441 12.09 -12.00 -3.33
N SER A 442 12.64 -13.19 -3.11
CA SER A 442 13.46 -13.49 -1.93
C SER A 442 14.66 -12.54 -1.78
N PHE A 443 15.27 -12.11 -2.89
CA PHE A 443 16.36 -11.14 -2.84
C PHE A 443 15.87 -9.74 -2.44
N ASN A 444 14.73 -9.28 -2.96
CA ASN A 444 14.13 -8.01 -2.55
C ASN A 444 13.84 -8.01 -1.05
N ASP A 445 13.28 -9.10 -0.52
CA ASP A 445 13.02 -9.27 0.90
C ASP A 445 14.30 -9.18 1.73
N PHE A 446 15.33 -9.91 1.33
CA PHE A 446 16.64 -9.86 1.97
C PHE A 446 17.23 -8.43 1.93
N TYR A 447 17.21 -7.79 0.76
CA TYR A 447 17.75 -6.46 0.55
C TYR A 447 17.05 -5.41 1.43
N HIS A 448 15.72 -5.46 1.53
CA HIS A 448 14.94 -4.54 2.35
C HIS A 448 15.04 -4.85 3.85
N ALA A 449 15.31 -6.10 4.24
CA ALA A 449 15.56 -6.48 5.63
C ALA A 449 16.94 -6.00 6.14
N VAL A 450 17.91 -5.79 5.24
CA VAL A 450 19.25 -5.30 5.58
C VAL A 450 19.21 -3.77 5.79
N PRO A 451 19.67 -3.26 6.95
CA PRO A 451 19.70 -1.83 7.22
C PRO A 451 20.71 -1.11 6.29
N ARG A 452 20.30 0.03 5.75
CA ARG A 452 21.17 0.86 4.89
C ARG A 452 22.37 1.39 5.70
N PHE A 453 23.57 1.34 5.12
CA PHE A 453 24.82 1.84 5.70
C PHE A 453 25.21 1.21 7.05
N SER A 454 25.02 -0.10 7.19
CA SER A 454 25.12 -0.81 8.46
C SER A 454 26.52 -1.37 8.80
N ILE A 455 27.60 -0.67 8.46
CA ILE A 455 28.98 -1.16 8.70
C ILE A 455 29.29 -1.53 10.16
N ASN A 456 28.50 -1.02 11.11
CA ASN A 456 28.63 -1.30 12.52
C ASN A 456 27.90 -2.58 12.97
N ILE A 457 26.96 -3.10 12.17
CA ILE A 457 26.10 -4.23 12.53
C ILE A 457 26.74 -5.53 12.03
N PRO A 458 27.12 -6.46 12.93
CA PRO A 458 27.47 -7.82 12.53
C PRO A 458 26.21 -8.62 12.16
N PHE A 459 26.33 -9.46 11.12
CA PHE A 459 25.28 -10.36 10.68
C PHE A 459 25.74 -11.81 10.83
N TYR A 460 24.83 -12.69 11.23
CA TYR A 460 25.02 -14.14 11.12
C TYR A 460 24.25 -14.61 9.89
N ILE A 461 24.97 -14.96 8.82
CA ILE A 461 24.37 -15.33 7.54
C ILE A 461 24.67 -16.79 7.22
N GLN A 462 23.61 -17.54 6.95
CA GLN A 462 23.64 -18.91 6.48
C GLN A 462 23.36 -18.90 4.97
N GLU A 463 24.37 -19.22 4.16
CA GLU A 463 24.28 -19.12 2.69
C GLU A 463 23.33 -20.17 2.10
N THR A 464 23.42 -21.42 2.57
CA THR A 464 22.58 -22.56 2.13
C THR A 464 21.96 -23.30 3.32
N LYS A 465 20.86 -24.02 3.08
CA LYS A 465 20.12 -24.82 4.09
C LYS A 465 21.02 -25.74 4.95
N ASN A 466 22.10 -26.26 4.37
CA ASN A 466 23.01 -27.20 5.02
C ASN A 466 24.32 -26.55 5.52
N SER A 467 24.57 -25.28 5.19
CA SER A 467 25.76 -24.56 5.66
C SER A 467 25.61 -24.08 7.10
N GLN A 468 26.74 -23.86 7.80
CA GLN A 468 26.73 -23.20 9.10
C GLN A 468 26.63 -21.68 8.91
N PRO A 469 25.91 -20.95 9.80
CA PRO A 469 25.92 -19.49 9.79
C PRO A 469 27.33 -18.94 10.00
N LYS A 470 27.71 -17.95 9.21
CA LYS A 470 28.99 -17.25 9.30
C LYS A 470 28.79 -15.82 9.76
N LEU A 471 29.77 -15.31 10.51
CA LEU A 471 29.80 -13.91 10.91
C LEU A 471 30.25 -13.05 9.72
N MET A 472 29.39 -12.15 9.29
CA MET A 472 29.61 -11.27 8.14
C MET A 472 29.36 -9.80 8.48
N LYS A 473 30.02 -8.92 7.73
CA LYS A 473 29.86 -7.46 7.79
C LYS A 473 29.51 -6.91 6.41
N GLN A 474 28.53 -6.03 6.35
CA GLN A 474 28.26 -5.29 5.12
C GLN A 474 29.45 -4.38 4.78
N VAL A 475 29.88 -4.39 3.52
CA VAL A 475 30.87 -3.43 3.01
C VAL A 475 30.21 -2.05 2.89
N PHE A 476 30.91 -0.95 3.20
CA PHE A 476 30.29 0.39 3.10
C PHE A 476 29.93 0.75 1.66
N GLU A 477 30.87 0.53 0.74
CA GLU A 477 30.64 0.64 -0.70
C GLU A 477 29.65 -0.43 -1.15
N GLN A 478 28.54 0.02 -1.72
CA GLN A 478 27.48 -0.82 -2.30
C GLN A 478 27.12 -0.28 -3.68
N GLU A 479 26.58 -1.15 -4.53
CA GLU A 479 25.99 -0.72 -5.79
C GLU A 479 24.75 0.14 -5.54
N ALA A 480 24.49 1.09 -6.44
CA ALA A 480 23.25 1.84 -6.43
C ALA A 480 22.07 0.90 -6.73
N GLU A 481 20.96 1.12 -6.04
CA GLU A 481 19.72 0.37 -6.22
C GLU A 481 19.24 0.45 -7.68
N ARG A 482 19.05 -0.71 -8.31
CA ARG A 482 18.61 -0.85 -9.70
C ARG A 482 17.62 -1.98 -9.81
N TYR A 483 16.63 -1.80 -10.69
CA TYR A 483 15.55 -2.75 -10.89
C TYR A 483 15.46 -3.12 -12.37
N ASP A 484 15.14 -4.37 -12.64
CA ASP A 484 14.79 -4.85 -13.98
C ASP A 484 13.40 -4.35 -14.42
N LEU A 485 12.98 -4.75 -15.62
CA LEU A 485 11.66 -4.40 -16.18
C LEU A 485 10.49 -5.00 -15.40
N ASP A 486 10.75 -6.01 -14.58
CA ASP A 486 9.79 -6.73 -13.77
C ASP A 486 9.89 -6.31 -12.28
N GLY A 487 10.65 -5.27 -11.93
CA GLY A 487 10.76 -4.76 -10.56
C GLY A 487 11.57 -5.65 -9.60
N LEU A 488 12.39 -6.58 -10.10
CA LEU A 488 13.38 -7.30 -9.30
C LEU A 488 14.66 -6.49 -9.17
N LEU A 489 15.31 -6.55 -8.01
CA LEU A 489 16.60 -5.88 -7.80
C LEU A 489 17.72 -6.56 -8.60
N GLU A 490 18.52 -5.77 -9.30
CA GLU A 490 19.66 -6.26 -10.10
C GLU A 490 21.02 -6.02 -9.43
N ASN A 491 21.06 -5.20 -8.37
CA ASN A 491 22.31 -4.85 -7.71
C ASN A 491 22.86 -5.99 -6.85
N ASN A 492 24.18 -6.00 -6.70
CA ASN A 492 24.86 -6.86 -5.75
C ASN A 492 24.87 -6.24 -4.35
N LEU A 493 24.70 -7.08 -3.35
CA LEU A 493 24.95 -6.77 -1.94
C LEU A 493 26.27 -7.39 -1.50
N TYR A 494 27.21 -6.55 -1.08
CA TYR A 494 28.56 -6.96 -0.71
C TYR A 494 28.72 -7.13 0.79
N PHE A 495 29.15 -8.32 1.19
CA PHE A 495 29.48 -8.68 2.57
C PHE A 495 30.92 -9.20 2.64
N ALA A 496 31.54 -9.06 3.81
CA ALA A 496 32.82 -9.65 4.14
C ALA A 496 32.65 -10.61 5.31
N GLU A 497 33.10 -11.85 5.15
CA GLU A 497 33.28 -12.79 6.25
C GLU A 497 34.35 -12.22 7.21
N VAL A 498 34.04 -12.18 8.51
CA VAL A 498 34.94 -11.63 9.53
C VAL A 498 35.01 -12.51 10.75
N VAL A 499 36.21 -12.60 11.33
CA VAL A 499 36.42 -13.22 12.65
C VAL A 499 36.19 -12.20 13.78
N ASP A 500 36.53 -10.93 13.54
CA ASP A 500 36.35 -9.83 14.48
C ASP A 500 35.13 -8.96 14.08
N PRO A 501 34.06 -8.89 14.90
CA PRO A 501 32.88 -8.08 14.62
C PRO A 501 33.16 -6.57 14.65
N LYS A 502 34.37 -6.12 15.06
CA LYS A 502 34.79 -4.72 14.98
C LYS A 502 35.44 -4.37 13.64
N LYS A 503 35.83 -5.36 12.83
CA LYS A 503 36.44 -5.14 11.51
C LYS A 503 35.41 -4.51 10.56
N LYS A 504 35.86 -3.51 9.79
CA LYS A 504 35.02 -2.77 8.84
C LYS A 504 35.75 -2.65 7.52
N TYR A 505 35.00 -2.74 6.43
CA TYR A 505 35.52 -2.53 5.08
C TYR A 505 34.77 -1.37 4.45
N LYS A 506 35.52 -0.36 4.00
CA LYS A 506 34.94 0.79 3.34
C LYS A 506 34.75 0.52 1.85
N TYR A 507 35.77 -0.05 1.20
CA TYR A 507 35.74 -0.34 -0.23
C TYR A 507 35.73 -1.84 -0.48
N ILE A 508 35.12 -2.26 -1.58
CA ILE A 508 35.06 -3.67 -2.00
C ILE A 508 36.49 -4.20 -2.23
N ALA A 509 37.37 -3.36 -2.77
CA ALA A 509 38.77 -3.70 -3.03
C ALA A 509 39.59 -4.00 -1.76
N ASP A 510 39.13 -3.55 -0.58
CA ASP A 510 39.83 -3.78 0.69
C ASP A 510 39.51 -5.17 1.28
N VAL A 511 38.48 -5.84 0.77
CA VAL A 511 38.06 -7.16 1.26
C VAL A 511 38.95 -8.23 0.63
N PRO A 512 39.58 -9.11 1.44
CA PRO A 512 40.30 -10.27 0.89
C PRO A 512 39.38 -11.10 -0.01
N LYS A 513 39.86 -11.53 -1.18
CA LYS A 513 39.02 -12.21 -2.17
C LYS A 513 38.29 -13.45 -1.63
N ASN A 514 38.90 -14.17 -0.69
CA ASN A 514 38.30 -15.36 -0.08
C ASN A 514 37.23 -15.03 0.96
N ASP A 515 37.20 -13.80 1.45
CA ASP A 515 36.27 -13.33 2.48
C ASP A 515 35.09 -12.54 1.88
N LEU A 516 35.18 -12.13 0.60
CA LEU A 516 34.12 -11.38 -0.07
C LEU A 516 32.96 -12.30 -0.47
N VAL A 517 31.78 -12.00 0.05
CA VAL A 517 30.52 -12.69 -0.26
C VAL A 517 29.58 -11.73 -0.97
N ILE A 518 28.97 -12.20 -2.06
CA ILE A 518 28.08 -11.40 -2.91
C ILE A 518 26.70 -12.04 -2.91
N PHE A 519 25.69 -11.29 -2.47
CA PHE A 519 24.30 -11.71 -2.56
C PHE A 519 23.57 -10.93 -3.65
N ASN A 520 22.76 -11.64 -4.44
CA ASN A 520 21.93 -11.10 -5.52
C ASN A 520 20.77 -12.07 -5.82
N THR A 521 19.99 -11.81 -6.87
CA THR A 521 18.85 -12.67 -7.28
C THR A 521 19.22 -14.12 -7.53
N ASN A 522 20.45 -14.43 -7.93
CA ASN A 522 20.92 -15.80 -8.15
C ASN A 522 21.55 -16.43 -6.90
N ASN A 523 21.90 -15.62 -5.90
CA ASN A 523 22.54 -16.06 -4.67
C ASN A 523 21.91 -15.33 -3.47
N VAL A 524 20.72 -15.77 -3.07
CA VAL A 524 20.02 -15.26 -1.89
C VAL A 524 20.37 -16.14 -0.69
N PRO A 525 20.76 -15.58 0.47
CA PRO A 525 21.08 -16.40 1.63
C PRO A 525 19.84 -17.17 2.11
N TYR A 526 20.05 -18.36 2.68
CA TYR A 526 18.97 -19.14 3.28
C TYR A 526 18.41 -18.47 4.55
N ARG A 527 19.30 -17.92 5.38
CA ARG A 527 18.94 -17.21 6.62
C ARG A 527 19.93 -16.09 6.89
N ALA A 528 19.44 -14.97 7.41
CA ALA A 528 20.29 -13.90 7.92
C ALA A 528 19.72 -13.34 9.22
N GLU A 529 20.59 -13.10 10.20
CA GLU A 529 20.19 -12.56 11.49
C GLU A 529 21.11 -11.44 11.94
N TYR A 530 20.54 -10.43 12.58
CA TYR A 530 21.29 -9.37 13.23
C TYR A 530 20.51 -8.79 14.40
N ILE A 531 21.22 -8.08 15.28
CA ILE A 531 20.62 -7.35 16.39
C ILE A 531 20.52 -5.88 16.00
N ARG A 532 19.30 -5.35 15.97
CA ARG A 532 19.00 -3.94 15.76
C ARG A 532 18.89 -3.27 17.13
N GLY A 533 20.03 -2.83 17.68
CA GLY A 533 20.05 -2.05 18.91
C GLY A 533 21.31 -2.27 19.77
N SER A 534 21.97 -1.16 20.08
CA SER A 534 22.64 -0.84 21.36
C SER A 534 23.13 0.60 21.24
N ILE A 535 22.21 1.54 21.44
CA ILE A 535 22.50 2.83 22.08
C ILE A 535 21.38 3.02 23.12
N ASP A 536 21.76 2.84 24.38
CA ASP A 536 21.11 3.24 25.64
C ASP A 536 19.74 2.71 26.12
N ASP A 537 18.90 2.07 25.29
CA ASP A 537 17.54 1.68 25.75
C ASP A 537 17.33 0.18 26.09
N GLY A 538 18.37 -0.65 26.02
CA GLY A 538 18.35 -2.03 26.55
C GLY A 538 17.38 -3.03 25.87
N LEU A 539 16.74 -2.66 24.76
CA LEU A 539 15.91 -3.55 23.94
C LEU A 539 16.69 -4.01 22.70
N ASP A 540 17.28 -5.20 22.78
CA ASP A 540 17.90 -5.87 21.63
C ASP A 540 16.79 -6.43 20.71
N ILE A 541 16.47 -5.72 19.63
CA ILE A 541 15.52 -6.22 18.63
C ILE A 541 16.27 -7.17 17.70
N LYS A 542 16.05 -8.48 17.86
CA LYS A 542 16.54 -9.48 16.92
C LYS A 542 15.74 -9.40 15.62
N VAL A 543 16.43 -9.20 14.50
CA VAL A 543 15.85 -9.25 13.16
C VAL A 543 16.33 -10.52 12.47
N GLU A 544 15.38 -11.27 11.92
CA GLU A 544 15.63 -12.52 11.21
C GLU A 544 15.02 -12.46 9.80
N PHE A 545 15.77 -12.95 8.83
CA PHE A 545 15.32 -13.19 7.46
C PHE A 545 15.48 -14.69 7.17
N TYR A 546 14.48 -15.27 6.49
CA TYR A 546 14.52 -16.62 5.97
C TYR A 546 14.07 -16.61 4.51
N LYS A 547 14.81 -17.30 3.65
CA LYS A 547 14.37 -17.58 2.29
C LYS A 547 13.18 -18.55 2.35
N GLN A 548 12.07 -18.16 1.73
CA GLN A 548 10.91 -19.03 1.59
C GLN A 548 11.17 -20.09 0.50
N GLU A 549 10.75 -21.32 0.74
CA GLU A 549 10.90 -22.45 -0.20
C GLU A 549 9.73 -22.55 -1.19
#